data_AF-A7LH54-F1
#
_entry.id   AF-A7LH54-F1
#
_cell.length_a   1.000
_cell.length_b   1.000
_cell.length_c   1.000
_cell.angle_alpha   90.00
_cell.angle_beta   90.00
_cell.angle_gamma   90.00
#
_symmetry.space_group_name_H-M   'P 1'
#
loop_
_entity.id
_entity.type
_entity.pdbx_description
1 polymer ?
#
loop_
_entity_poly.entity_id
_entity_poly.type
_entity_poly.pdbx_seq_one_letter_code
_entity_poly.pdbx_strand_id
1 'polypeptide(L)'
;LKLLEKIPENAEATVVLVGSVGFLEQPTMAFVRLQEAVELESVLEVPVPVRFLFVLLGPPTTSMDYHQIGRSISTLMSDKQFHEAAYLADDRQDLLNAINCFLDCSIVLPPSEVGGDELLYSVARFQREMLRKREEQEVKLLAKEAKNLEETEALLTPSKKSDDDPLERTGRPFGGLIKDIRRRYPKYISDFKDALNTQCMAALIFIYFAVLASTITFGGLLSEKTEGLIGVSELIVSTA
;
A
#
# COMPACT_ATOMS: atom_id res chain seq x y z
N LEU A 1 -20.03 -12.00 34.64
CA LEU A 1 -19.46 -13.37 34.55
C LEU A 1 -19.38 -13.89 33.11
N LYS A 2 -20.45 -13.94 32.30
CA LYS A 2 -20.38 -14.40 30.89
C LYS A 2 -19.48 -13.58 29.94
N LEU A 3 -19.10 -12.35 30.30
CA LEU A 3 -18.16 -11.54 29.52
C LEU A 3 -16.70 -11.92 29.75
N LEU A 4 -16.36 -12.43 30.94
CA LEU A 4 -14.99 -12.84 31.29
C LEU A 4 -14.52 -14.04 30.46
N GLU A 5 -15.46 -14.93 30.11
CA GLU A 5 -15.19 -16.10 29.26
C GLU A 5 -14.81 -15.73 27.82
N LYS A 6 -15.05 -14.48 27.39
CA LYS A 6 -14.67 -13.99 26.06
C LYS A 6 -13.33 -13.28 26.03
N ILE A 7 -12.70 -13.06 27.19
CA ILE A 7 -11.43 -12.33 27.29
C ILE A 7 -10.29 -13.34 27.08
N PRO A 8 -9.39 -13.12 26.11
CA PRO A 8 -8.20 -13.95 25.93
C PRO A 8 -7.30 -13.93 27.17
N GLU A 9 -6.58 -15.03 27.43
CA GLU A 9 -5.70 -15.14 28.60
C GLU A 9 -4.57 -14.09 28.64
N ASN A 10 -4.09 -13.65 27.47
CA ASN A 10 -3.07 -12.60 27.33
C ASN A 10 -3.67 -11.25 26.92
N ALA A 11 -4.92 -10.98 27.30
CA ALA A 11 -5.53 -9.69 27.01
C ALA A 11 -4.84 -8.58 27.81
N GLU A 12 -4.63 -7.45 27.15
CA GLU A 12 -4.21 -6.20 27.78
C GLU A 12 -5.33 -5.18 27.59
N ALA A 13 -5.53 -4.31 28.58
CA ALA A 13 -6.60 -3.34 28.61
C ALA A 13 -6.13 -1.96 28.16
N THR A 14 -7.07 -1.20 27.61
CA THR A 14 -6.94 0.24 27.37
C THR A 14 -7.90 1.00 28.26
N VAL A 15 -7.40 1.99 28.99
CA VAL A 15 -8.22 2.85 29.86
C VAL A 15 -8.45 4.18 29.15
N VAL A 16 -9.72 4.58 29.04
CA VAL A 16 -10.13 5.85 28.40
C VAL A 16 -10.80 6.72 29.45
N LEU A 17 -10.11 7.77 29.90
CA LEU A 17 -10.55 8.71 30.91
C LEU A 17 -10.90 10.04 30.23
N VAL A 18 -12.18 10.40 30.27
CA VAL A 18 -12.68 11.66 29.71
C VAL A 18 -13.43 12.45 30.77
N GLY A 19 -13.23 13.77 30.81
CA GLY A 19 -13.83 14.58 31.85
C GLY A 19 -13.80 16.08 31.57
N SER A 20 -14.69 16.79 32.27
CA SER A 20 -14.76 18.24 32.23
C SER A 20 -14.34 18.82 33.58
N VAL A 21 -13.43 19.81 33.54
CA VAL A 21 -12.89 20.47 34.73
C VAL A 21 -12.88 21.99 34.51
N GLY A 22 -13.44 22.73 35.47
CA GLY A 22 -13.68 24.17 35.32
C GLY A 22 -12.44 25.07 35.35
N PHE A 23 -11.28 24.54 35.72
CA PHE A 23 -10.04 25.32 35.84
C PHE A 23 -9.16 25.25 34.58
N LEU A 24 -9.46 24.38 33.62
CA LEU A 24 -8.69 24.30 32.37
C LEU A 24 -9.18 25.36 31.39
N GLU A 25 -8.27 26.13 30.80
CA GLU A 25 -8.60 27.11 29.76
C GLU A 25 -8.82 26.45 28.38
N GLN A 26 -8.16 25.31 28.14
CA GLN A 26 -8.22 24.58 26.88
C GLN A 26 -8.25 23.05 27.10
N PRO A 27 -8.86 22.29 26.16
CA PRO A 27 -8.83 20.84 26.19
C PRO A 27 -7.39 20.31 26.09
N THR A 28 -7.05 19.36 26.94
CA THR A 28 -5.74 18.72 27.01
C THR A 28 -5.90 17.21 26.87
N MET A 29 -5.11 16.63 25.96
CA MET A 29 -5.13 15.19 25.69
C MET A 29 -3.76 14.57 25.95
N ALA A 30 -3.76 13.34 26.46
CA ALA A 30 -2.58 12.51 26.59
C ALA A 30 -2.90 11.08 26.14
N PHE A 31 -2.02 10.52 25.30
CA PHE A 31 -2.05 9.11 24.92
C PHE A 31 -0.75 8.48 25.43
N VAL A 32 -0.87 7.44 26.24
CA VAL A 32 0.24 6.82 26.95
C VAL A 32 0.24 5.33 26.63
N ARG A 33 1.39 4.82 26.17
CA ARG A 33 1.69 3.39 26.08
C ARG A 33 2.70 3.04 27.17
N LEU A 34 2.34 2.14 28.07
CA LEU A 34 3.23 1.64 29.10
C LEU A 34 4.23 0.63 28.49
N GLN A 35 5.48 0.68 28.97
CA GLN A 35 6.54 -0.24 28.53
C GLN A 35 6.21 -1.70 28.87
N GLU A 36 5.59 -1.93 30.03
CA GLU A 36 5.04 -3.20 30.46
C GLU A 36 3.60 -2.97 30.90
N ALA A 37 2.71 -3.94 30.65
CA ALA A 37 1.33 -3.83 31.05
C ALA A 37 1.20 -4.03 32.57
N VAL A 38 0.47 -3.15 33.25
CA VAL A 38 0.39 -3.11 34.72
C VAL A 38 -1.06 -3.19 35.16
N GLU A 39 -1.36 -4.05 36.13
CA GLU A 39 -2.68 -4.06 36.78
C GLU A 39 -2.84 -2.82 37.66
N LEU A 40 -3.79 -1.96 37.30
CA LEU A 40 -4.13 -0.76 38.07
C LEU A 40 -5.31 -1.08 38.99
N GLU A 41 -5.09 -0.98 40.30
CA GLU A 41 -6.15 -1.18 41.29
C GLU A 41 -7.28 -0.16 41.12
N SER A 42 -8.53 -0.63 41.22
CA SER A 42 -9.75 0.19 41.18
C SER A 42 -10.03 0.96 39.88
N VAL A 43 -9.26 0.76 38.81
CA VAL A 43 -9.51 1.41 37.50
C VAL A 43 -10.42 0.57 36.60
N LEU A 44 -10.29 -0.75 36.67
CA LEU A 44 -11.04 -1.69 35.83
C LEU A 44 -11.94 -2.59 36.66
N GLU A 45 -13.10 -2.94 36.10
CA GLU A 45 -14.02 -3.93 36.68
C GLU A 45 -13.49 -5.38 36.57
N VAL A 46 -12.48 -5.59 35.73
CA VAL A 46 -11.89 -6.89 35.41
C VAL A 46 -10.38 -6.83 35.70
N PRO A 47 -9.78 -7.88 36.30
CA PRO A 47 -8.34 -7.94 36.55
C PRO A 47 -7.59 -8.21 35.23
N VAL A 48 -7.42 -7.17 34.42
CA VAL A 48 -6.64 -7.19 33.18
C VAL A 48 -5.55 -6.12 33.28
N PRO A 49 -4.30 -6.44 32.94
CA PRO A 49 -3.23 -5.47 32.98
C PRO A 49 -3.47 -4.36 31.93
N VAL A 50 -3.24 -3.12 32.32
CA VAL A 50 -3.40 -1.94 31.45
C VAL A 50 -2.12 -1.71 30.67
N ARG A 51 -2.24 -1.59 29.35
CA ARG A 51 -1.13 -1.22 28.45
C ARG A 51 -1.24 0.22 27.98
N PHE A 52 -2.45 0.67 27.65
CA PHE A 52 -2.68 1.99 27.10
C PHE A 52 -3.58 2.82 28.00
N LEU A 53 -3.28 4.12 28.08
CA LEU A 53 -4.13 5.10 28.74
C LEU A 53 -4.37 6.27 27.79
N PHE A 54 -5.64 6.63 27.64
CA PHE A 54 -6.07 7.86 26.99
C PHE A 54 -6.72 8.75 28.03
N VAL A 55 -6.23 9.99 28.15
CA VAL A 55 -6.78 10.99 29.05
C VAL A 55 -7.15 12.22 28.25
N LEU A 56 -8.41 12.66 28.36
CA LEU A 56 -8.90 13.90 27.77
C LEU A 56 -9.66 14.69 28.82
N LEU A 57 -9.11 15.85 29.17
CA LEU A 57 -9.73 16.78 30.13
C LEU A 57 -9.86 18.15 29.48
N GLY A 58 -10.94 18.87 29.76
CA GLY A 58 -11.06 20.25 29.28
C GLY A 58 -12.15 21.04 29.99
N PRO A 59 -12.31 22.33 29.67
CA PRO A 59 -13.36 23.15 30.25
C PRO A 59 -14.77 22.64 29.88
N PRO A 60 -15.78 22.92 30.72
CA PRO A 60 -17.17 22.72 30.36
C PRO A 60 -17.55 23.68 29.23
N THR A 61 -17.66 23.16 28.01
CA THR A 61 -18.08 23.90 26.81
C THR A 61 -19.23 23.17 26.14
N THR A 62 -20.17 23.92 25.54
CA THR A 62 -21.34 23.35 24.86
C THR A 62 -20.99 22.72 23.51
N SER A 63 -19.85 23.08 22.93
CA SER A 63 -19.45 22.66 21.59
C SER A 63 -18.79 21.29 21.53
N MET A 64 -18.38 20.71 22.67
CA MET A 64 -17.60 19.49 22.68
C MET A 64 -18.15 18.47 23.67
N ASP A 65 -18.56 17.32 23.14
CA ASP A 65 -18.98 16.18 23.95
C ASP A 65 -17.79 15.25 24.18
N TYR A 66 -17.11 15.44 25.32
CA TYR A 66 -15.98 14.61 25.74
C TYR A 66 -16.33 13.13 25.81
N HIS A 67 -17.57 12.79 26.11
CA HIS A 67 -18.01 11.40 26.17
C HIS A 67 -18.04 10.76 24.78
N GLN A 68 -18.49 11.47 23.74
CA GLN A 68 -18.40 10.94 22.36
C GLN A 68 -16.95 10.75 21.93
N ILE A 69 -16.04 11.67 22.28
CA ILE A 69 -14.62 11.52 21.97
C ILE A 69 -14.05 10.27 22.64
N GLY A 70 -14.38 10.05 23.91
CA GLY A 70 -14.02 8.82 24.62
C GLY A 70 -14.52 7.57 23.90
N ARG A 71 -15.79 7.56 23.49
CA ARG A 71 -16.37 6.44 22.71
C ARG A 71 -15.66 6.22 21.38
N SER A 72 -15.31 7.29 20.66
CA SER A 72 -14.58 7.20 19.40
C SER A 72 -13.21 6.58 19.60
N ILE A 73 -12.46 6.98 20.63
CA ILE A 73 -11.14 6.40 20.95
C ILE A 73 -11.27 4.94 21.40
N SER A 74 -12.25 4.60 22.23
CA SER A 74 -12.48 3.20 22.62
C SER A 74 -12.82 2.30 21.43
N THR A 75 -13.62 2.82 20.49
CA THR A 75 -13.97 2.11 19.26
C THR A 75 -12.74 1.92 18.37
N LEU A 76 -11.92 2.96 18.25
CA LEU A 76 -10.66 2.94 17.51
C LEU A 76 -9.68 1.92 18.09
N MET A 77 -9.52 1.87 19.42
CA MET A 77 -8.67 0.89 20.10
C MET A 77 -9.19 -0.55 20.02
N SER A 78 -10.47 -0.73 19.68
CA SER A 78 -11.05 -2.06 19.41
C SER A 78 -10.80 -2.54 17.98
N ASP A 79 -10.34 -1.67 17.08
CA ASP A 79 -9.94 -2.05 15.73
C ASP A 79 -8.57 -2.72 15.76
N LYS A 80 -8.47 -3.87 15.06
CA LYS A 80 -7.27 -4.70 15.07
C LYS A 80 -6.05 -3.97 14.50
N GLN A 81 -6.22 -3.34 13.34
CA GLN A 81 -5.13 -2.68 12.62
C GLN A 81 -4.64 -1.46 13.41
N PHE A 82 -5.58 -0.69 13.98
CA PHE A 82 -5.21 0.46 14.79
C PHE A 82 -4.46 0.04 16.07
N HIS A 83 -4.94 -0.96 16.81
CA HIS A 83 -4.25 -1.35 18.04
C HIS A 83 -2.86 -1.91 17.74
N GLU A 84 -2.68 -2.69 16.66
CA GLU A 84 -1.37 -3.19 16.23
C GLU A 84 -0.42 -2.04 15.88
N ALA A 85 -0.90 -1.05 15.13
CA ALA A 85 -0.14 0.16 14.84
C ALA A 85 0.22 0.93 16.13
N ALA A 86 -0.67 0.99 17.12
CA ALA A 86 -0.38 1.63 18.41
C ALA A 86 0.70 0.91 19.24
N TYR A 87 0.83 -0.42 19.11
CA TYR A 87 1.95 -1.17 19.71
C TYR A 87 3.28 -0.92 19.02
N LEU A 88 3.25 -0.67 17.71
CA LEU A 88 4.45 -0.46 16.89
C LEU A 88 4.87 1.01 16.78
N ALA A 89 3.99 1.95 17.09
CA ALA A 89 4.26 3.38 16.96
C ALA A 89 5.45 3.82 17.81
N ASP A 90 6.41 4.52 17.22
CA ASP A 90 7.55 5.10 17.93
C ASP A 90 7.33 6.59 18.20
N ASP A 91 6.54 7.24 17.35
CA ASP A 91 6.26 8.67 17.47
C ASP A 91 4.76 9.01 17.33
N ARG A 92 4.46 10.30 17.50
CA ARG A 92 3.09 10.82 17.34
C ARG A 92 2.59 10.71 15.90
N GLN A 93 3.48 10.78 14.92
CA GLN A 93 3.08 10.77 13.51
C GLN A 93 2.54 9.40 13.12
N ASP A 94 3.13 8.32 13.62
CA ASP A 94 2.67 6.95 13.44
C ASP A 94 1.23 6.77 13.92
N LEU A 95 0.92 7.24 15.13
CA LEU A 95 -0.44 7.20 15.66
C LEU A 95 -1.43 8.02 14.82
N LEU A 96 -1.05 9.22 14.37
CA LEU A 96 -1.89 10.04 13.51
C LEU A 96 -2.13 9.39 12.15
N ASN A 97 -1.11 8.75 11.59
CA ASN A 97 -1.23 7.99 10.34
C ASN A 97 -2.17 6.80 10.52
N ALA A 98 -2.07 6.07 11.64
CA ALA A 98 -2.99 4.98 11.95
C ALA A 98 -4.44 5.46 12.10
N ILE A 99 -4.67 6.62 12.72
CA ILE A 99 -6.01 7.24 12.79
C ILE A 99 -6.53 7.54 11.37
N ASN A 100 -5.70 8.16 10.52
CA ASN A 100 -6.11 8.49 9.16
C ASN A 100 -6.43 7.23 8.35
N CYS A 101 -5.64 6.16 8.48
CA CYS A 101 -5.94 4.87 7.83
C CYS A 101 -7.28 4.28 8.27
N PHE A 102 -7.62 4.39 9.56
CA PHE A 102 -8.92 3.98 10.06
C PHE A 102 -10.07 4.84 9.48
N LEU A 103 -9.87 6.16 9.42
CA LEU A 103 -10.86 7.10 8.88
C LEU A 103 -11.08 6.92 7.38
N ASP A 104 -10.03 6.69 6.60
CA ASP A 104 -10.10 6.40 5.16
C ASP A 104 -10.96 5.17 4.87
N CYS A 105 -11.04 4.26 5.84
CA CYS A 105 -11.81 3.05 5.73
C CYS A 105 -13.13 3.06 6.51
N SER A 106 -13.51 4.21 7.06
CA SER A 106 -14.75 4.42 7.79
C SER A 106 -15.88 4.82 6.85
N ILE A 107 -17.09 4.31 7.11
CA ILE A 107 -18.28 4.61 6.31
C ILE A 107 -19.12 5.62 7.09
N VAL A 108 -19.34 6.79 6.51
CA VAL A 108 -20.25 7.79 7.07
C VAL A 108 -21.64 7.52 6.52
N LEU A 109 -22.59 7.27 7.41
CA LEU A 109 -24.00 7.10 7.06
C LEU A 109 -24.72 8.43 7.25
N PRO A 110 -25.13 9.11 6.15
CA PRO A 110 -25.93 10.31 6.27
C PRO A 110 -27.31 9.97 6.85
N PRO A 111 -27.94 10.87 7.61
CA PRO A 111 -29.32 10.69 8.03
C PRO A 111 -30.19 10.57 6.78
N SER A 112 -30.98 9.50 6.70
CA SER A 112 -31.80 9.19 5.52
C SER A 112 -33.16 8.68 5.96
N GLU A 113 -34.21 9.08 5.25
CA GLU A 113 -35.59 8.60 5.44
C GLU A 113 -35.83 7.23 4.81
N VAL A 114 -34.83 6.71 4.08
CA VAL A 114 -34.91 5.42 3.37
C VAL A 114 -35.01 4.28 4.39
N GLY A 115 -35.93 3.35 4.16
CA GLY A 115 -36.18 2.20 5.05
C GLY A 115 -34.94 1.33 5.27
N GLY A 116 -34.87 0.69 6.44
CA GLY A 116 -33.66 0.00 6.93
C GLY A 116 -33.06 -1.03 5.97
N ASP A 117 -33.89 -1.80 5.26
CA ASP A 117 -33.41 -2.93 4.45
C ASP A 117 -32.65 -2.49 3.18
N GLU A 118 -33.08 -1.42 2.52
CA GLU A 118 -32.39 -0.90 1.32
C GLU A 118 -31.06 -0.24 1.68
N LEU A 119 -31.01 0.48 2.81
CA LEU A 119 -29.78 1.06 3.32
C LEU A 119 -28.77 -0.05 3.68
N LEU A 120 -29.19 -1.10 4.37
CA LEU A 120 -28.31 -2.20 4.75
C LEU A 120 -27.69 -2.91 3.54
N TYR A 121 -28.43 -3.08 2.44
CA TYR A 121 -27.88 -3.67 1.22
C TYR A 121 -26.75 -2.81 0.61
N SER A 122 -26.96 -1.49 0.57
CA SER A 122 -25.95 -0.55 0.06
C SER A 122 -24.70 -0.53 0.94
N VAL A 123 -24.88 -0.56 2.26
CA VAL A 123 -23.80 -0.53 3.25
C VAL A 123 -23.01 -1.83 3.24
N ALA A 124 -23.68 -2.98 3.17
CA ALA A 124 -23.01 -4.28 3.12
C ALA A 124 -22.13 -4.42 1.87
N ARG A 125 -22.61 -3.93 0.72
CA ARG A 125 -21.81 -3.88 -0.51
C ARG A 125 -20.58 -2.98 -0.35
N PHE A 126 -20.78 -1.77 0.15
CA PHE A 126 -19.70 -0.80 0.32
C PHE A 126 -18.66 -1.26 1.35
N GLN A 127 -19.11 -1.90 2.44
CA GLN A 127 -18.24 -2.51 3.44
C GLN A 127 -17.35 -3.60 2.82
N ARG A 128 -17.89 -4.46 1.95
CA ARG A 128 -17.07 -5.46 1.23
C ARG A 128 -16.06 -4.82 0.28
N GLU A 129 -16.44 -3.78 -0.45
CA GLU A 129 -15.52 -3.05 -1.33
C GLU A 129 -14.38 -2.39 -0.54
N MET A 130 -14.68 -1.81 0.62
CA MET A 130 -13.68 -1.22 1.51
C MET A 130 -12.75 -2.27 2.11
N LEU A 131 -13.28 -3.40 2.60
CA LEU A 131 -12.47 -4.52 3.07
C LEU A 131 -11.55 -5.08 1.98
N ARG A 132 -12.05 -5.22 0.75
CA ARG A 132 -11.24 -5.66 -0.39
C ARG A 132 -10.11 -4.68 -0.70
N LYS A 133 -10.38 -3.37 -0.68
CA LYS A 133 -9.35 -2.34 -0.84
C LYS A 133 -8.28 -2.42 0.24
N ARG A 134 -8.65 -2.72 1.49
CA ARG A 134 -7.71 -2.94 2.60
C ARG A 134 -6.81 -4.15 2.33
N GLU A 135 -7.39 -5.30 1.97
CA GLU A 135 -6.64 -6.51 1.63
C GLU A 135 -5.67 -6.26 0.45
N GLU A 136 -6.12 -5.55 -0.60
CA GLU A 136 -5.27 -5.17 -1.73
C GLU A 136 -4.11 -4.25 -1.32
N GLN A 137 -4.29 -3.36 -0.33
CA GLN A 137 -3.24 -2.49 0.19
C GLN A 137 -2.22 -3.27 1.04
N GLU A 138 -2.68 -4.14 1.93
CA GLU A 138 -1.79 -5.01 2.71
C GLU A 138 -0.96 -5.92 1.79
N VAL A 139 -1.58 -6.54 0.78
CA VAL A 139 -0.86 -7.37 -0.21
C VAL A 139 0.17 -6.54 -0.98
N LYS A 140 -0.13 -5.28 -1.32
CA LYS A 140 0.85 -4.39 -1.99
C LYS A 140 2.01 -4.01 -1.07
N LEU A 141 1.75 -3.75 0.21
CA LEU A 141 2.78 -3.45 1.20
C LEU A 141 3.67 -4.67 1.42
N LEU A 142 3.09 -5.86 1.64
CA LEU A 142 3.81 -7.12 1.77
C LEU A 142 4.60 -7.48 0.51
N ALA A 143 4.07 -7.23 -0.69
CA ALA A 143 4.81 -7.45 -1.93
C ALA A 143 5.98 -6.46 -2.09
N LYS A 144 5.86 -5.25 -1.53
CA LYS A 144 6.93 -4.25 -1.53
C LYS A 144 8.00 -4.57 -0.49
N GLU A 145 7.59 -5.05 0.68
CA GLU A 145 8.49 -5.56 1.72
C GLU A 145 9.20 -6.83 1.26
N ALA A 146 8.52 -7.78 0.63
CA ALA A 146 9.14 -8.97 0.05
C ALA A 146 10.18 -8.61 -1.02
N LYS A 147 9.91 -7.61 -1.86
CA LYS A 147 10.91 -7.09 -2.82
C LYS A 147 12.11 -6.46 -2.13
N ASN A 148 11.89 -5.67 -1.08
CA ASN A 148 12.97 -5.09 -0.27
C ASN A 148 13.76 -6.18 0.48
N LEU A 149 13.09 -7.22 0.98
CA LEU A 149 13.70 -8.33 1.70
C LEU A 149 14.46 -9.24 0.73
N GLU A 150 13.97 -9.48 -0.49
CA GLU A 150 14.73 -10.16 -1.54
C GLU A 150 15.98 -9.34 -1.95
N GLU A 151 15.88 -8.01 -2.02
CA GLU A 151 17.04 -7.14 -2.24
C GLU A 151 18.04 -7.18 -1.07
N THR A 152 17.55 -7.28 0.18
CA THR A 152 18.36 -7.31 1.41
C THR A 152 18.94 -8.70 1.71
N GLU A 153 18.22 -9.79 1.46
CA GLU A 153 18.72 -11.17 1.52
C GLU A 153 19.70 -11.45 0.38
N ALA A 154 19.53 -10.82 -0.78
CA ALA A 154 20.55 -10.80 -1.82
C ALA A 154 21.83 -10.04 -1.38
N LEU A 155 21.78 -9.19 -0.36
CA LEU A 155 22.93 -8.52 0.25
C LEU A 155 23.57 -9.34 1.39
N LEU A 156 22.81 -10.19 2.09
CA LEU A 156 23.25 -10.91 3.30
C LEU A 156 23.58 -12.40 3.09
N THR A 157 23.10 -13.03 2.01
CA THR A 157 23.60 -14.35 1.61
C THR A 157 24.90 -14.18 0.81
N PRO A 158 25.96 -14.97 1.07
CA PRO A 158 27.02 -15.19 0.09
C PRO A 158 26.45 -16.12 -1.00
N SER A 159 25.35 -15.72 -1.62
CA SER A 159 25.10 -16.13 -2.99
C SER A 159 26.31 -15.64 -3.76
N LYS A 160 26.84 -16.47 -4.65
CA LYS A 160 27.80 -16.08 -5.67
C LYS A 160 27.16 -14.98 -6.54
N LYS A 161 27.00 -13.77 -6.01
CA LYS A 161 27.14 -12.55 -6.77
C LYS A 161 28.60 -12.58 -7.17
N SER A 162 28.85 -13.17 -8.34
CA SER A 162 30.05 -12.84 -9.04
C SER A 162 30.01 -11.33 -9.16
N ASP A 163 30.90 -10.71 -8.40
CA ASP A 163 31.35 -9.33 -8.55
C ASP A 163 32.05 -9.25 -9.91
N ASP A 164 31.30 -9.55 -10.96
CA ASP A 164 31.78 -9.59 -12.32
C ASP A 164 31.81 -8.14 -12.76
N ASP A 165 32.91 -7.47 -12.39
CA ASP A 165 33.28 -6.17 -12.91
C ASP A 165 33.05 -6.19 -14.44
N PRO A 166 32.15 -5.34 -14.97
CA PRO A 166 31.82 -5.33 -16.39
C PRO A 166 33.03 -5.03 -17.29
N LEU A 167 34.16 -4.62 -16.70
CA LEU A 167 35.42 -4.30 -17.38
C LEU A 167 36.50 -5.38 -17.25
N GLU A 168 36.22 -6.51 -16.59
CA GLU A 168 37.20 -7.60 -16.47
C GLU A 168 37.57 -8.18 -17.85
N ARG A 169 38.87 -8.09 -18.20
CA ARG A 169 39.41 -8.65 -19.44
C ARG A 169 39.28 -10.18 -19.42
N THR A 170 38.34 -10.68 -20.20
CA THR A 170 38.01 -12.12 -20.36
C THR A 170 39.05 -12.95 -21.14
N GLY A 171 40.14 -12.35 -21.63
CA GLY A 171 41.28 -13.05 -22.26
C GLY A 171 40.97 -13.79 -23.57
N ARG A 172 39.75 -13.71 -24.09
CA ARG A 172 39.29 -14.35 -25.33
C ARG A 172 38.68 -13.31 -26.26
N PRO A 173 38.84 -13.41 -27.60
CA PRO A 173 38.08 -12.54 -28.50
C PRO A 173 36.58 -12.72 -28.24
N PHE A 174 35.86 -11.61 -28.04
CA PHE A 174 34.42 -11.54 -27.70
C PHE A 174 33.98 -12.18 -26.36
N GLY A 175 34.91 -12.46 -25.44
CA GLY A 175 34.57 -13.10 -24.15
C GLY A 175 33.60 -12.30 -23.28
N GLY A 176 33.71 -10.96 -23.29
CA GLY A 176 32.77 -10.07 -22.58
C GLY A 176 31.36 -10.13 -23.16
N LEU A 177 31.24 -10.17 -24.50
CA LEU A 177 29.96 -10.26 -25.19
C LEU A 177 29.25 -11.60 -24.88
N ILE A 178 29.98 -12.71 -24.86
CA ILE A 178 29.43 -14.03 -24.53
C ILE A 178 28.95 -14.07 -23.07
N LYS A 179 29.71 -13.48 -22.14
CA LYS A 179 29.33 -13.37 -20.72
C LYS A 179 28.05 -12.55 -20.55
N ASP A 180 27.93 -11.46 -21.31
CA ASP A 180 26.74 -10.60 -21.29
C ASP A 180 25.51 -11.27 -21.91
N ILE A 181 25.66 -11.98 -23.03
CA ILE A 181 24.58 -12.75 -23.66
C ILE A 181 24.08 -13.83 -22.70
N ARG A 182 24.98 -14.58 -22.05
CA ARG A 182 24.61 -15.66 -21.12
C ARG A 182 23.84 -15.14 -19.90
N ARG A 183 24.17 -13.94 -19.42
CA ARG A 183 23.47 -13.28 -18.31
C ARG A 183 22.11 -12.74 -18.72
N ARG A 184 21.98 -12.24 -19.94
CA ARG A 184 20.77 -11.56 -20.44
C ARG A 184 19.73 -12.54 -21.00
N TYR A 185 20.17 -13.66 -21.58
CA TYR A 185 19.32 -14.69 -22.19
C TYR A 185 18.12 -15.16 -21.34
N PRO A 186 18.27 -15.52 -20.04
CA PRO A 186 17.13 -16.00 -19.25
C PRO A 186 16.06 -14.94 -19.00
N LYS A 187 16.40 -13.65 -19.07
CA LYS A 187 15.46 -12.53 -18.87
C LYS A 187 14.61 -12.24 -20.12
N TYR A 188 15.06 -12.63 -21.31
CA TYR A 188 14.28 -12.42 -22.53
C TYR A 188 12.94 -13.16 -22.53
N ILE A 189 12.87 -14.35 -21.90
CA ILE A 189 11.64 -15.15 -21.85
C ILE A 189 10.55 -14.42 -21.04
N SER A 190 10.92 -13.72 -19.96
CA SER A 190 9.98 -12.89 -19.21
C SER A 190 9.56 -11.66 -20.02
N ASP A 191 10.48 -11.03 -20.75
CA ASP A 191 10.18 -9.83 -21.56
C ASP A 191 9.15 -10.13 -22.66
N PHE A 192 9.19 -11.31 -23.29
CA PHE A 192 8.18 -11.72 -24.28
C PHE A 192 6.79 -11.95 -23.67
N LYS A 193 6.73 -12.49 -22.45
CA LYS A 193 5.45 -12.67 -21.76
C LYS A 193 4.85 -11.32 -21.34
N ASP A 194 5.68 -10.40 -20.88
CA ASP A 194 5.26 -9.07 -20.43
C ASP A 194 4.86 -8.16 -21.62
N ALA A 195 5.49 -8.35 -22.77
CA ALA A 195 5.17 -7.63 -24.01
C ALA A 195 3.76 -7.93 -24.56
N LEU A 196 3.10 -9.01 -24.11
CA LEU A 196 1.73 -9.38 -24.51
C LEU A 196 0.63 -8.62 -23.74
N ASN A 197 0.99 -7.57 -22.99
CA ASN A 197 0.02 -6.65 -22.41
C ASN A 197 -0.75 -5.89 -23.51
N THR A 198 -2.06 -5.72 -23.34
CA THR A 198 -2.95 -4.98 -24.25
C THR A 198 -2.44 -3.56 -24.57
N GLN A 199 -1.78 -2.91 -23.62
CA GLN A 199 -1.17 -1.59 -23.83
C GLN A 199 0.05 -1.62 -24.77
N CYS A 200 0.91 -2.65 -24.67
CA CYS A 200 2.04 -2.84 -25.60
C CYS A 200 1.57 -3.22 -27.00
N MET A 201 0.52 -4.04 -27.10
CA MET A 201 -0.06 -4.42 -28.39
C MET A 201 -0.62 -3.19 -29.15
N ALA A 202 -1.25 -2.26 -28.45
CA ALA A 202 -1.72 -1.00 -29.04
C ALA A 202 -0.56 -0.14 -29.57
N ALA A 203 0.54 -0.04 -28.82
CA ALA A 203 1.72 0.70 -29.23
C ALA A 203 2.40 0.07 -30.47
N LEU A 204 2.46 -1.26 -30.54
CA LEU A 204 3.03 -1.99 -31.67
C LEU A 204 2.24 -1.73 -32.96
N ILE A 205 0.91 -1.76 -32.89
CA ILE A 205 0.04 -1.45 -34.04
C ILE A 205 0.22 0.02 -34.46
N PHE A 206 0.29 0.95 -33.51
CA PHE A 206 0.49 2.37 -33.81
C PHE A 206 1.82 2.65 -34.51
N ILE A 207 2.92 2.10 -33.98
CA ILE A 207 4.26 2.27 -34.56
C ILE A 207 4.32 1.63 -35.95
N TYR A 208 3.69 0.46 -36.15
CA TYR A 208 3.63 -0.21 -37.45
C TYR A 208 3.00 0.70 -38.51
N PHE A 209 1.82 1.28 -38.25
CA PHE A 209 1.17 2.18 -39.21
C PHE A 209 1.91 3.50 -39.40
N ALA A 210 2.54 4.04 -38.35
CA ALA A 210 3.35 5.26 -38.44
C ALA A 210 4.55 5.05 -39.37
N VAL A 211 5.28 3.94 -39.21
CA VAL A 211 6.43 3.62 -40.06
C VAL A 211 5.97 3.27 -41.47
N LEU A 212 4.93 2.45 -41.62
CA LEU A 212 4.40 2.06 -42.93
C LEU A 212 3.92 3.27 -43.74
N ALA A 213 3.25 4.24 -43.12
CA ALA A 213 2.85 5.49 -43.78
C ALA A 213 4.07 6.31 -44.25
N SER A 214 5.10 6.40 -43.41
CA SER A 214 6.35 7.09 -43.76
C SER A 214 7.06 6.41 -44.93
N THR A 215 7.13 5.08 -44.95
CA THR A 215 7.75 4.30 -46.03
C THR A 215 6.96 4.43 -47.33
N ILE A 216 5.62 4.43 -47.30
CA ILE A 216 4.82 4.66 -48.51
C ILE A 216 5.08 6.05 -49.09
N THR A 217 5.15 7.06 -48.24
CA THR A 217 5.34 8.45 -48.67
C THR A 217 6.72 8.66 -49.29
N PHE A 218 7.78 8.14 -48.65
CA PHE A 218 9.13 8.20 -49.20
C PHE A 218 9.32 7.31 -50.42
N GLY A 219 8.68 6.13 -50.45
CA GLY A 219 8.71 5.24 -51.60
C GLY A 219 8.03 5.83 -52.83
N GLY A 220 6.95 6.60 -52.64
CA GLY A 220 6.30 7.35 -53.72
C GLY A 220 7.21 8.43 -54.30
N LEU A 221 7.85 9.23 -53.44
CA LEU A 221 8.78 10.28 -53.85
C LEU A 221 10.02 9.71 -54.56
N LEU A 222 10.58 8.60 -54.06
CA LEU A 222 11.73 7.96 -54.67
C LEU A 222 11.38 7.31 -56.01
N SER A 223 10.18 6.73 -56.15
CA SER A 223 9.69 6.18 -57.41
C SER A 223 9.61 7.26 -58.49
N GLU A 224 9.09 8.43 -58.13
CA GLU A 224 8.98 9.57 -59.05
C GLU A 224 10.35 10.13 -59.45
N LYS A 225 11.31 10.17 -58.51
CA LYS A 225 12.66 10.69 -58.75
C LYS A 225 13.62 9.72 -59.43
N THR A 226 13.32 8.43 -59.40
CA THR A 226 14.15 7.36 -59.98
C THR A 226 13.53 6.73 -61.22
N GLU A 227 12.51 7.38 -61.81
CA GLU A 227 11.79 6.90 -62.99
C GLU A 227 11.23 5.47 -62.82
N GLY A 228 10.78 5.15 -61.61
CA GLY A 228 10.18 3.85 -61.27
C GLY A 228 11.18 2.73 -60.94
N LEU A 229 12.48 3.03 -60.80
CA LEU A 229 13.48 2.02 -60.42
C LEU A 229 13.41 1.63 -58.94
N ILE A 230 12.99 2.53 -58.06
CA ILE A 230 12.80 2.26 -56.62
C ILE A 230 11.39 2.68 -56.22
N GLY A 231 10.49 1.71 -56.18
CA GLY A 231 9.11 1.89 -55.75
C GLY A 231 8.90 1.71 -54.25
N VAL A 232 7.63 1.82 -53.85
CA VAL A 232 7.18 1.59 -52.47
C VAL A 232 7.43 0.13 -52.04
N SER A 233 7.20 -0.83 -52.95
CA SER A 233 7.45 -2.26 -52.72
C SER A 233 8.92 -2.54 -52.41
N GLU A 234 9.82 -1.97 -53.21
CA GLU A 234 11.27 -2.12 -53.07
C GLU A 234 11.76 -1.47 -51.77
N LEU A 235 11.20 -0.31 -51.41
CA LEU A 235 11.56 0.38 -50.19
C LEU A 235 11.08 -0.37 -48.94
N ILE A 236 9.89 -0.99 -48.98
CA ILE A 236 9.38 -1.82 -47.89
C ILE A 236 10.28 -3.04 -47.69
N VAL A 237 10.64 -3.74 -48.76
CA VAL A 237 11.51 -4.94 -48.69
C VAL A 237 12.93 -4.56 -48.26
N SER A 238 13.43 -3.39 -48.65
CA SER A 238 14.76 -2.90 -48.27
C SER A 238 14.86 -2.48 -46.79
N THR A 239 13.73 -2.13 -46.16
CA THR A 239 13.67 -1.60 -44.78
C THR A 239 13.15 -2.62 -43.76
N ALA A 240 12.71 -3.81 -44.21
CA ALA A 240 12.23 -4.92 -43.38
C ALA A 240 13.38 -5.78 -42.85
#